data_AF-A0A3M1A2B0-F1
#
_entry.id   AF-A0A3M1A2B0-F1
#
_cell.length_a   1.000
_cell.length_b   1.000
_cell.length_c   1.000
_cell.angle_alpha   90.00
_cell.angle_beta   90.00
_cell.angle_gamma   90.00
#
_symmetry.space_group_name_H-M   'P 1'
#
loop_
_entity.id
_entity.type
_entity.pdbx_description
1 polymer ?
#
loop_
_entity_poly.entity_id
_entity_poly.type
_entity_poly.pdbx_seq_one_letter_code
_entity_poly.pdbx_strand_id
1 'polypeptide(L)'
;GFAAGGPLAPGRPALVGEQGPEIVVPRFAGEVVPRRMLGSADQRPVSITINIAGDSAPAAGRESATQIALAVRRALQRAERLA
;
A
#
# COMPACT_ATOMS: atom_id res chain seq x y z
N GLY A 1 17.17 10.15 -12.58
CA GLY A 1 17.14 8.93 -11.76
C GLY A 1 15.88 8.14 -12.09
N PHE A 2 15.86 6.86 -11.78
CA PHE A 2 14.82 5.89 -12.13
C PHE A 2 13.68 5.83 -11.11
N ALA A 3 13.44 6.90 -10.35
CA ALA A 3 12.36 6.97 -9.37
C ALA A 3 10.95 6.87 -10.00
N ALA A 4 10.83 7.27 -11.28
CA ALA A 4 9.62 7.10 -12.08
C ALA A 4 9.59 5.77 -12.86
N GLY A 5 10.63 4.93 -12.72
CA GLY A 5 10.78 3.68 -13.45
C GLY A 5 11.45 3.85 -14.81
N GLY A 6 11.32 2.82 -15.65
CA GLY A 6 11.74 2.84 -17.05
C GLY A 6 12.87 1.87 -17.39
N PRO A 7 13.26 1.80 -18.68
CA PRO A 7 14.16 0.78 -19.19
C PRO A 7 15.62 1.00 -18.75
N LEU A 8 16.28 -0.09 -18.37
CA LEU A 8 17.69 -0.16 -18.02
C LEU A 8 18.50 -0.77 -19.17
N ALA A 9 19.53 -0.04 -19.61
CA ALA A 9 20.48 -0.53 -20.60
C ALA A 9 21.61 -1.33 -19.92
N PRO A 10 22.06 -2.46 -20.53
CA PRO A 10 23.17 -3.24 -20.01
C PRO A 10 24.45 -2.41 -19.83
N GLY A 11 25.20 -2.68 -18.75
CA GLY A 11 26.52 -2.10 -18.47
C GLY A 11 26.52 -0.61 -18.15
N ARG A 12 25.36 0.06 -18.13
CA ARG A 12 25.27 1.49 -17.81
C ARG A 12 24.86 1.67 -16.35
N PRO A 13 25.65 2.40 -15.54
CA PRO A 13 25.24 2.74 -14.19
C PRO A 13 23.98 3.61 -14.21
N ALA A 14 23.06 3.29 -13.31
CA ALA A 14 21.76 3.90 -13.21
C ALA A 14 21.43 4.18 -11.75
N LEU A 15 20.90 5.36 -11.46
CA LEU A 15 20.47 5.74 -10.12
C LEU A 15 19.02 5.32 -9.88
N VAL A 16 18.79 4.33 -9.02
CA VAL A 16 17.46 3.78 -8.66
C VAL A 16 17.13 4.11 -7.20
N GLY A 17 15.90 3.83 -6.77
CA GLY A 17 15.48 3.92 -5.37
C GLY A 17 14.69 5.19 -5.02
N GLU A 18 13.53 4.99 -4.40
CA GLU A 18 12.65 6.05 -3.91
C GLU A 18 12.87 6.39 -2.42
N GLN A 19 13.64 5.56 -1.69
CA GLN A 19 14.03 5.78 -0.28
C GLN A 19 15.52 6.19 -0.10
N GLY A 20 16.19 6.51 -1.20
CA GLY A 20 17.60 6.84 -1.22
C GLY A 20 18.20 6.48 -2.58
N PRO A 21 19.17 7.25 -3.07
CA PRO A 21 19.81 6.98 -4.35
C PRO A 21 20.73 5.75 -4.24
N GLU A 22 20.34 4.64 -4.87
CA GLU A 22 21.18 3.46 -5.08
C GLU A 22 21.72 3.44 -6.51
N ILE A 23 22.95 2.94 -6.71
CA ILE A 23 23.51 2.75 -8.06
C ILE A 23 23.42 1.28 -8.44
N VAL A 24 22.81 1.01 -9.59
CA VAL A 24 22.74 -0.33 -10.20
C VAL A 24 23.48 -0.32 -11.54
N VAL A 25 24.29 -1.35 -11.79
CA VAL A 25 24.92 -1.62 -13.09
C VAL A 25 24.41 -2.96 -13.60
N PRO A 26 23.40 -2.98 -14.47
CA PRO A 26 22.74 -4.22 -14.87
C PRO A 26 23.60 -4.98 -15.89
N ARG A 27 23.73 -6.30 -15.73
CA ARG A 27 24.47 -7.16 -16.70
C ARG A 27 23.68 -7.42 -17.98
N PHE A 28 22.36 -7.32 -17.91
CA PHE A 28 21.42 -7.53 -19.02
C PHE A 28 20.42 -6.37 -19.09
N ALA A 29 19.67 -6.26 -20.19
CA ALA A 29 18.61 -5.27 -20.29
C ALA A 29 17.49 -5.61 -19.29
N GLY A 30 16.85 -4.59 -18.74
CA GLY A 30 15.77 -4.77 -17.76
C GLY A 30 14.88 -3.53 -17.63
N GLU A 31 13.96 -3.56 -16.68
CA GLU A 31 13.03 -2.47 -16.41
C GLU A 31 12.98 -2.20 -14.91
N VAL A 32 13.01 -0.92 -14.53
CA VAL A 32 12.74 -0.49 -13.16
C VAL A 32 11.23 -0.28 -13.02
N VAL A 33 10.60 -1.08 -12.17
CA VAL A 33 9.18 -0.93 -11.83
C VAL A 33 9.06 -0.22 -10.48
N PRO A 34 8.49 1.01 -10.43
CA PRO A 34 8.31 1.75 -9.18
C PRO A 34 7.32 1.06 -8.24
N ARG A 35 7.50 1.19 -6.92
CA ARG A 35 6.57 0.61 -5.93
C ARG A 35 5.13 1.07 -6.12
N ARG A 36 4.92 2.32 -6.56
CA ARG A 36 3.58 2.85 -6.88
C ARG A 36 2.88 2.11 -8.02
N MET A 37 3.63 1.58 -8.99
CA MET A 37 3.07 0.79 -10.09
C MET A 37 2.81 -0.67 -9.69
N LEU A 38 3.48 -1.16 -8.65
CA LEU A 38 3.22 -2.46 -8.03
C LEU A 38 1.99 -2.43 -7.09
N GLY A 39 1.58 -1.24 -6.65
CA GLY A 39 0.54 -1.02 -5.65
C GLY A 39 -0.85 -0.72 -6.20
N SER A 40 -1.54 -1.75 -6.72
CA SER A 40 -3.01 -1.87 -6.74
C SER A 40 -3.51 -3.26 -7.13
N ALA A 41 -2.61 -4.22 -7.38
CA ALA A 41 -3.00 -5.58 -7.77
C ALA A 41 -3.71 -6.38 -6.65
N ASP A 42 -3.66 -5.93 -5.38
CA ASP A 42 -4.22 -6.69 -4.26
C ASP A 42 -5.14 -5.88 -3.33
N GLN A 43 -5.58 -4.69 -3.74
CA GLN A 43 -6.68 -4.01 -3.05
C GLN A 43 -8.02 -4.61 -3.48
N ARG A 44 -8.20 -5.92 -3.23
CA ARG A 44 -9.54 -6.50 -3.33
C ARG A 44 -10.41 -5.79 -2.30
N PRO A 45 -11.56 -5.23 -2.68
CA PRO A 45 -12.44 -4.61 -1.70
C PRO A 45 -12.89 -5.68 -0.70
N VAL A 46 -12.32 -5.66 0.50
CA VAL A 46 -12.75 -6.52 1.60
C VAL A 46 -14.01 -5.89 2.19
N SER A 47 -15.16 -6.47 1.86
CA SER A 47 -16.43 -6.09 2.48
C SER A 47 -16.51 -6.71 3.87
N ILE A 48 -16.58 -5.87 4.92
CA ILE A 48 -16.69 -6.32 6.31
C ILE A 48 -18.06 -5.87 6.83
N THR A 49 -18.95 -6.83 7.10
CA THR A 49 -20.25 -6.57 7.74
C THR A 49 -20.11 -6.75 9.25
N ILE A 50 -20.47 -5.71 10.01
CA ILE A 50 -20.42 -5.71 11.49
C ILE A 50 -21.84 -5.60 12.01
N ASN A 51 -22.33 -6.66 12.66
CA ASN A 51 -23.63 -6.67 13.33
C ASN A 51 -23.45 -6.20 14.77
N ILE A 52 -24.11 -5.10 15.15
CA ILE A 52 -24.04 -4.54 16.50
C ILE A 52 -25.37 -4.83 17.17
N ALA A 53 -25.37 -5.71 18.16
CA ALA A 53 -26.55 -5.97 18.99
C ALA A 53 -26.50 -5.07 20.24
N GLY A 54 -27.40 -4.10 20.32
CA GLY A 54 -27.54 -3.22 21.48
C GLY A 54 -28.67 -2.20 21.29
N ASP A 55 -29.35 -1.84 22.39
CA ASP A 55 -30.39 -0.81 22.42
C ASP A 55 -29.73 0.58 22.25
N SER A 56 -29.47 0.96 21.00
CA SER A 56 -28.72 2.16 20.67
C SER A 56 -29.65 3.21 20.10
N ALA A 57 -29.81 4.34 20.79
CA ALA A 57 -30.41 5.52 20.20
C ALA A 57 -29.67 5.87 18.88
N PRO A 58 -30.36 6.35 17.83
CA PRO A 58 -29.80 6.50 16.47
C PRO A 58 -28.59 7.44 16.38
N ALA A 59 -28.34 8.28 17.39
CA ALA A 59 -27.13 9.09 17.49
C ALA A 59 -25.92 8.30 18.02
N ALA A 60 -26.11 7.45 19.04
CA ALA A 60 -25.04 6.65 19.63
C ALA A 60 -24.47 5.63 18.62
N GLY A 61 -25.32 5.04 17.79
CA GLY A 61 -24.87 4.10 16.74
C GLY A 61 -23.95 4.73 15.68
N ARG A 62 -24.15 6.00 15.31
CA ARG A 62 -23.29 6.69 14.32
C ARG A 62 -21.92 7.04 14.88
N GLU A 63 -21.87 7.42 16.15
CA GLU A 63 -20.61 7.68 16.86
C GLU A 63 -19.81 6.38 17.01
N SER A 64 -20.48 5.29 17.41
CA SER A 64 -19.89 3.96 17.45
C SER A 64 -19.40 3.48 16.08
N ALA A 65 -20.16 3.69 15.00
CA ALA A 65 -19.76 3.28 13.65
C ALA A 65 -18.46 3.95 13.19
N THR A 66 -18.28 5.22 13.50
CA THR A 66 -17.04 5.96 13.16
C THR A 66 -15.84 5.42 13.95
N GLN A 67 -16.03 5.19 15.25
CA GLN A 67 -14.98 4.63 16.11
C GLN A 67 -14.59 3.22 15.69
N ILE A 68 -15.57 2.39 15.31
CA ILE A 68 -15.35 1.03 14.79
C ILE A 68 -14.62 1.07 13.44
N ALA A 69 -15.07 1.91 12.50
CA ALA A 69 -14.42 2.05 11.20
C ALA A 69 -12.95 2.48 11.34
N LEU A 70 -12.67 3.39 12.27
CA LEU A 70 -11.31 3.82 12.56
C LEU A 70 -10.47 2.70 13.20
N ALA A 71 -11.04 1.92 14.12
CA ALA A 71 -10.37 0.77 14.73
C ALA A 71 -10.02 -0.31 13.70
N VAL A 72 -10.96 -0.65 12.81
CA VAL A 72 -10.76 -1.61 11.71
C VAL A 72 -9.68 -1.12 10.75
N ARG A 73 -9.74 0.14 10.31
CA ARG A 73 -8.70 0.71 9.43
C ARG A 73 -7.31 0.61 10.05
N ARG A 74 -7.18 0.93 11.35
CA ARG A 74 -5.91 0.82 12.07
C ARG A 74 -5.42 -0.63 12.19
N ALA A 75 -6.32 -1.58 12.38
CA ALA A 75 -5.99 -2.99 12.45
C ALA A 75 -5.48 -3.53 11.10
N LEU A 76 -6.17 -3.20 10.00
CA LEU A 76 -5.75 -3.58 8.63
C LEU A 76 -4.37 -2.99 8.28
N GLN A 77 -4.14 -1.71 8.56
CA GLN A 77 -2.84 -1.07 8.33
C GLN A 77 -1.69 -1.69 9.14
N ARG A 78 -1.97 -2.31 10.30
CA ARG A 78 -0.96 -3.05 11.07
C ARG A 78 -0.71 -4.43 10.47
N ALA A 79 -1.76 -5.12 10.04
CA ALA A 79 -1.64 -6.43 9.40
C ALA A 79 -0.81 -6.35 8.10
N GLU A 80 -1.04 -5.32 7.29
CA GLU A 80 -0.28 -5.06 6.05
C GLU A 80 1.21 -4.77 6.26
N ARG A 81 1.62 -4.36 7.47
CA ARG A 81 3.05 -4.13 7.78
C ARG A 81 3.77 -5.38 8.26
N LEU A 82 3.03 -6.42 8.62
CA LEU A 82 3.55 -7.66 9.19
C LEU A 82 3.55 -8.82 8.19
N ALA A 83 2.93 -8.63 7.02
CA ALA A 83 2.97 -9.52 5.87
C ALA A 83 4.09 -9.08 4.90
#